data_AF-A0A3B0PG46-F1
#
_entry.id   AF-A0A3B0PG46-F1
#
_cell.length_a   1.000
_cell.length_b   1.000
_cell.length_c   1.000
_cell.angle_alpha   90.00
_cell.angle_beta   90.00
_cell.angle_gamma   90.00
#
_symmetry.space_group_name_H-M   'P 1'
#
loop_
_entity.id
_entity.type
_entity.pdbx_description
1 polymer ?
#
loop_
_entity_poly.entity_id
_entity_poly.type
_entity_poly.pdbx_seq_one_letter_code
_entity_poly.pdbx_strand_id
1 'polypeptide(L)'
;MANTFITSVFNYQPRLGVLNIGAEKNKGFEYHQVVYNLLENDKTVDFLGFIEPRGLIKGECDLLVSDGYSGNLVLKSLEGALKSVGKILKKNYKINPLGALFSANVIYQITKTFDYKNNAGAVVLGLNKLVLKTHGSADAKQFYSTIRLAHESLLNNLIEKITKECSTFLN
;
A
#
# COMPACT_ATOMS: atom_id res chain seq x y z
N MET A 1 -3.26 -0.64 14.24
CA MET A 1 -2.94 0.64 13.57
C MET A 1 -3.34 0.66 12.09
N ALA A 2 -2.64 -0.02 11.18
CA ALA A 2 -2.99 0.03 9.75
C ALA A 2 -4.33 -0.64 9.44
N ASN A 3 -4.61 -1.77 10.10
CA ASN A 3 -5.93 -2.41 10.07
C ASN A 3 -7.04 -1.43 10.48
N THR A 4 -6.88 -0.81 11.65
CA THR A 4 -7.76 0.25 12.20
C THR A 4 -7.99 1.40 11.23
N PHE A 5 -6.93 1.85 10.56
CA PHE A 5 -6.99 2.91 9.57
C PHE A 5 -7.88 2.49 8.40
N ILE A 6 -7.67 1.30 7.87
CA ILE A 6 -8.45 0.83 6.72
C ILE A 6 -9.92 0.60 7.11
N THR A 7 -10.17 -0.06 8.23
CA THR A 7 -11.53 -0.32 8.70
C THR A 7 -12.27 0.97 9.04
N SER A 8 -11.59 1.97 9.61
CA SER A 8 -12.21 3.24 9.99
C SER A 8 -12.44 4.19 8.82
N VAL A 9 -11.51 4.26 7.86
CA VAL A 9 -11.55 5.25 6.77
C VAL A 9 -12.19 4.69 5.50
N PHE A 10 -12.00 3.40 5.22
CA PHE A 10 -12.52 2.74 4.02
C PHE A 10 -13.64 1.74 4.29
N ASN A 11 -13.99 1.51 5.56
CA ASN A 11 -15.15 0.71 5.99
C ASN A 11 -15.17 -0.73 5.46
N TYR A 12 -14.02 -1.39 5.45
CA TYR A 12 -13.91 -2.84 5.20
C TYR A 12 -12.75 -3.46 5.98
N GLN A 13 -12.81 -4.78 6.20
CA GLN A 13 -11.74 -5.54 6.81
C GLN A 13 -10.69 -5.93 5.75
N PRO A 14 -9.43 -5.45 5.83
CA PRO A 14 -8.41 -5.77 4.84
C PRO A 14 -7.81 -7.16 5.06
N ARG A 15 -7.54 -7.86 3.96
CA ARG A 15 -6.67 -9.05 3.98
C ARG A 15 -5.23 -8.62 4.24
N LEU A 16 -4.70 -9.01 5.39
CA LEU A 16 -3.38 -8.64 5.89
C LEU A 16 -2.35 -9.69 5.49
N GLY A 17 -1.30 -9.27 4.79
CA GLY A 17 -0.11 -10.08 4.51
C GLY A 17 1.15 -9.47 5.11
N VAL A 18 2.16 -10.29 5.36
CA VAL A 18 3.50 -9.84 5.76
C VAL A 18 4.48 -10.08 4.63
N LEU A 19 5.21 -9.05 4.21
CA LEU A 19 6.21 -9.16 3.15
C LEU A 19 7.30 -10.15 3.57
N ASN A 20 7.58 -11.15 2.72
CA ASN A 20 8.67 -12.09 2.96
C ASN A 20 9.24 -12.64 1.65
N ILE A 21 10.34 -13.36 1.75
CA ILE A 21 11.05 -14.00 0.62
C ILE A 21 10.43 -15.33 0.18
N GLY A 22 9.44 -15.84 0.90
CA GLY A 22 8.73 -17.08 0.61
C GLY A 22 7.41 -17.14 1.40
N ALA A 23 6.49 -17.99 0.96
CA ALA A 23 5.16 -18.12 1.56
C ALA A 23 5.16 -19.02 2.81
N GLU A 24 6.20 -19.83 3.01
CA GLU A 24 6.27 -20.78 4.12
C GLU A 24 6.62 -20.09 5.44
N LYS A 25 5.98 -20.52 6.53
CA LYS A 25 6.08 -19.93 7.88
C LYS A 25 7.53 -19.81 8.43
N ASN A 26 8.45 -20.66 7.97
CA ASN A 26 9.85 -20.66 8.41
C ASN A 26 10.78 -19.75 7.58
N LYS A 27 10.25 -19.03 6.59
CA LYS A 27 11.05 -18.14 5.72
C LYS A 27 11.27 -16.77 6.34
N GLY A 28 12.35 -16.14 5.88
CA GLY A 28 12.77 -14.84 6.37
C GLY A 28 13.56 -14.93 7.68
N PHE A 29 13.90 -13.75 8.21
CA PHE A 29 14.59 -13.64 9.49
C PHE A 29 13.71 -14.07 10.67
N GLU A 30 14.32 -14.32 11.82
CA GLU A 30 13.65 -14.71 13.06
C GLU A 30 12.49 -13.78 13.44
N TYR A 31 12.67 -12.46 13.29
CA TYR A 31 11.61 -11.49 13.59
C TYR A 31 10.38 -11.63 12.68
N HIS A 32 10.54 -12.13 11.43
CA HIS A 32 9.38 -12.41 10.58
C HIS A 32 8.57 -13.59 11.13
N GLN A 33 9.25 -14.63 11.62
CA GLN A 33 8.60 -15.81 12.21
C GLN A 33 7.88 -15.46 13.52
N VAL A 34 8.48 -14.59 14.34
CA VAL A 34 7.82 -14.04 15.53
C VAL A 34 6.56 -13.26 15.16
N VAL A 35 6.64 -12.34 14.19
CA VAL A 35 5.48 -11.57 13.70
C VAL A 35 4.39 -12.48 13.13
N TYR A 36 4.77 -13.53 12.38
CA TYR A 36 3.81 -14.51 11.87
C TYR A 36 3.03 -15.16 13.01
N ASN A 37 3.73 -15.65 14.04
CA ASN A 37 3.10 -16.29 15.19
C ASN A 37 2.18 -15.32 15.94
N LEU A 38 2.56 -14.06 16.08
CA LEU A 38 1.72 -13.04 16.73
C LEU A 38 0.43 -12.80 15.94
N LEU A 39 0.53 -12.64 14.61
CA LEU A 39 -0.62 -12.34 13.75
C LEU A 39 -1.53 -13.56 13.52
N GLU A 40 -0.99 -14.77 13.48
CA GLU A 40 -1.79 -16.01 13.36
C GLU A 40 -2.70 -16.24 14.57
N ASN A 41 -2.26 -15.77 15.75
CA ASN A 41 -3.04 -15.86 16.99
C ASN A 41 -3.99 -14.67 17.19
N ASP A 42 -3.86 -13.61 16.41
CA ASP A 42 -4.72 -12.42 16.50
C ASP A 42 -6.00 -12.60 15.69
N LYS A 43 -7.15 -12.65 16.38
CA LYS A 43 -8.48 -12.81 15.75
C LYS A 43 -9.09 -11.50 15.26
N THR A 44 -8.44 -10.36 15.47
CA THR A 44 -8.92 -9.04 15.05
C THR A 44 -8.50 -8.67 13.63
N VAL A 45 -7.59 -9.46 13.03
CA VAL A 45 -7.06 -9.25 11.68
C VAL A 45 -7.37 -10.43 10.77
N ASP A 46 -7.56 -10.17 9.48
CA ASP A 46 -7.70 -11.21 8.46
C ASP A 46 -6.32 -11.56 7.89
N PHE A 47 -5.56 -12.39 8.62
CA PHE A 47 -4.16 -12.68 8.29
C PHE A 47 -4.02 -13.80 7.26
N LEU A 48 -3.40 -13.49 6.11
CA LEU A 48 -3.12 -14.41 5.01
C LEU A 48 -1.80 -15.16 5.13
N GLY A 49 -0.91 -14.77 6.04
CA GLY A 49 0.45 -15.28 6.10
C GLY A 49 1.47 -14.40 5.37
N PHE A 50 2.53 -15.04 4.86
CA PHE A 50 3.58 -14.36 4.13
C PHE A 50 3.23 -14.14 2.66
N ILE A 51 3.57 -12.96 2.15
CA ILE A 51 3.34 -12.55 0.77
C ILE A 51 4.69 -12.25 0.11
N GLU A 52 4.94 -12.86 -1.04
CA GLU A 52 6.13 -12.59 -1.83
C GLU A 52 5.96 -11.32 -2.69
N PRO A 53 7.04 -10.58 -3.01
CA PRO A 53 6.96 -9.35 -3.80
C PRO A 53 6.27 -9.52 -5.18
N ARG A 54 6.37 -10.72 -5.77
CA ARG A 54 5.72 -11.06 -7.06
C ARG A 54 4.18 -11.10 -6.98
N GLY A 55 3.64 -11.29 -5.78
CA GLY A 55 2.20 -11.33 -5.51
C GLY A 55 1.55 -9.95 -5.40
N LEU A 56 2.35 -8.90 -5.18
CA LEU A 56 1.84 -7.56 -4.87
C LEU A 56 1.04 -6.94 -6.02
N ILE A 57 1.54 -7.05 -7.25
CA ILE A 57 0.83 -6.52 -8.43
C ILE A 57 -0.48 -7.28 -8.69
N LYS A 58 -0.58 -8.54 -8.23
CA LYS A 58 -1.77 -9.38 -8.41
C LYS A 58 -2.86 -9.11 -7.37
N GLY A 59 -2.60 -8.27 -6.36
CA GLY A 59 -3.55 -7.99 -5.29
C GLY A 59 -3.76 -9.16 -4.34
N GLU A 60 -2.69 -9.93 -4.05
CA GLU A 60 -2.77 -11.07 -3.12
C GLU A 60 -3.20 -10.65 -1.71
N CYS A 61 -2.93 -9.40 -1.29
CA CYS A 61 -3.38 -8.82 -0.03
C CYS A 61 -3.83 -7.36 -0.23
N ASP A 62 -4.62 -6.84 0.71
CA ASP A 62 -5.08 -5.44 0.73
C ASP A 62 -4.21 -4.58 1.65
N LEU A 63 -3.64 -5.18 2.69
CA LEU A 63 -2.72 -4.57 3.64
C LEU A 63 -1.43 -5.39 3.72
N LEU A 64 -0.32 -4.84 3.25
CA LEU A 64 1.00 -5.46 3.38
C LEU A 64 1.79 -4.81 4.52
N VAL A 65 2.26 -5.62 5.46
CA VAL A 65 3.14 -5.21 6.56
C VAL A 65 4.59 -5.59 6.25
N SER A 66 5.52 -4.68 6.55
CA SER A 66 6.96 -4.92 6.38
C SER A 66 7.75 -4.00 7.31
N ASP A 67 9.03 -4.30 7.50
CA ASP A 67 9.96 -3.31 8.04
C ASP A 67 10.19 -2.15 7.05
N GLY A 68 10.67 -1.02 7.57
CA GLY A 68 10.83 0.20 6.77
C GLY A 68 11.89 0.10 5.66
N TYR A 69 12.87 -0.80 5.79
CA TYR A 69 13.92 -0.99 4.78
C TYR A 69 13.38 -1.81 3.61
N SER A 70 12.86 -3.01 3.90
CA SER A 70 12.30 -3.92 2.89
C SER A 70 11.12 -3.30 2.15
N GLY A 71 10.19 -2.67 2.88
CA GLY A 71 9.03 -1.99 2.28
C GLY A 71 9.44 -0.86 1.33
N ASN A 72 10.44 -0.05 1.71
CA ASN A 72 10.93 1.06 0.87
C ASN A 72 11.69 0.55 -0.37
N LEU A 73 12.48 -0.52 -0.24
CA LEU A 73 13.12 -1.16 -1.39
C LEU A 73 12.09 -1.67 -2.39
N VAL A 74 11.06 -2.38 -1.92
CA VAL A 74 10.00 -2.92 -2.78
C VAL A 74 9.23 -1.80 -3.45
N LEU A 75 8.79 -0.79 -2.70
CA LEU A 75 8.03 0.35 -3.24
C LEU A 75 8.82 1.06 -4.36
N LYS A 76 10.09 1.41 -4.10
CA LYS A 76 10.95 2.09 -5.09
C LYS A 76 11.26 1.22 -6.29
N SER A 77 11.43 -0.09 -6.09
CA SER A 77 11.66 -1.04 -7.18
C SER A 77 10.44 -1.14 -8.11
N LEU A 78 9.23 -1.24 -7.53
CA LEU A 78 7.99 -1.27 -8.30
C LEU A 78 7.79 0.04 -9.09
N GLU A 79 7.97 1.19 -8.45
CA GLU A 79 7.90 2.48 -9.13
C GLU A 79 8.91 2.60 -10.29
N GLY A 80 10.16 2.18 -10.06
CA GLY A 80 11.23 2.23 -11.05
C GLY A 80 10.97 1.31 -12.24
N ALA A 81 10.49 0.10 -11.97
CA ALA A 81 10.12 -0.87 -13.01
C ALA A 81 8.96 -0.34 -13.87
N LEU A 82 7.87 0.12 -13.25
CA LEU A 82 6.70 0.65 -13.96
C LEU A 82 7.05 1.89 -14.81
N LYS A 83 7.85 2.82 -14.26
CA LYS A 83 8.35 3.99 -15.01
C LYS A 83 9.20 3.56 -16.21
N SER A 84 10.03 2.52 -16.07
CA SER A 84 10.89 2.03 -17.14
C SER A 84 10.10 1.36 -18.25
N VAL A 85 9.13 0.49 -17.91
CA VAL A 85 8.20 -0.11 -18.87
C VAL A 85 7.44 0.97 -19.64
N GLY A 86 6.92 1.99 -18.94
CA GLY A 86 6.23 3.12 -19.58
C GLY A 86 7.12 3.90 -20.57
N LYS A 87 8.41 4.08 -20.26
CA LYS A 87 9.37 4.72 -21.19
C LYS A 87 9.62 3.86 -22.42
N ILE A 88 9.79 2.55 -22.25
CA ILE A 88 10.01 1.59 -23.35
C ILE A 88 8.79 1.58 -24.27
N LEU A 89 7.57 1.51 -23.72
CA LEU A 89 6.32 1.57 -24.48
C LEU A 89 6.23 2.87 -25.31
N LYS A 90 6.45 4.02 -24.68
CA LYS A 90 6.45 5.32 -25.38
C LYS A 90 7.47 5.39 -26.52
N LYS A 91 8.67 4.81 -26.34
CA LYS A 91 9.70 4.75 -27.38
C LYS A 91 9.24 3.91 -28.57
N ASN A 92 8.68 2.72 -28.32
CA ASN A 92 8.21 1.83 -29.37
C ASN A 92 6.98 2.38 -30.12
N TYR A 93 6.07 3.06 -29.42
CA TYR A 93 4.91 3.69 -30.06
C TYR A 93 5.24 4.84 -31.00
N LYS A 94 6.38 5.52 -30.80
CA LYS A 94 6.89 6.49 -31.79
C LYS A 94 7.31 5.84 -33.10
N ILE A 95 7.78 4.59 -33.03
CA ILE A 95 8.21 3.81 -34.21
C ILE A 95 7.00 3.17 -34.89
N ASN A 96 6.01 2.70 -34.11
CA ASN A 96 4.79 2.07 -34.61
C ASN A 96 3.52 2.81 -34.11
N PRO A 97 3.13 3.93 -34.76
CA PRO A 97 1.99 4.73 -34.34
C PRO A 97 0.65 4.03 -34.55
N LEU A 98 0.53 3.15 -35.56
CA LEU A 98 -0.68 2.35 -35.77
C LEU A 98 -0.90 1.36 -34.63
N GLY A 99 0.16 0.65 -34.21
CA GLY A 99 0.11 -0.23 -33.04
C GLY A 99 -0.24 0.53 -31.75
N ALA A 100 0.23 1.77 -31.61
CA ALA A 100 -0.14 2.64 -30.51
C ALA A 100 -1.65 2.96 -30.52
N LEU A 101 -2.21 3.31 -31.69
CA LEU A 101 -3.62 3.65 -31.83
C LEU A 101 -4.53 2.48 -31.44
N PHE A 102 -4.25 1.27 -31.95
CA PHE A 102 -5.06 0.09 -31.66
C PHE A 102 -4.94 -0.38 -30.20
N SER A 103 -3.79 -0.16 -29.54
CA SER A 103 -3.58 -0.56 -28.15
C SER A 103 -3.89 0.54 -27.12
N ALA A 104 -4.22 1.76 -27.57
CA ALA A 104 -4.37 2.94 -26.71
C ALA A 104 -5.33 2.72 -25.53
N ASN A 105 -6.50 2.10 -25.78
CA ASN A 105 -7.48 1.82 -24.73
C ASN A 105 -6.95 0.84 -23.68
N VAL A 106 -6.28 -0.23 -24.11
CA VAL A 106 -5.70 -1.24 -23.21
C VAL A 106 -4.61 -0.60 -22.35
N ILE A 107 -3.70 0.16 -22.97
CA ILE A 107 -2.65 0.87 -22.25
C ILE A 107 -3.22 1.89 -21.28
N TYR A 108 -4.25 2.62 -21.68
CA TYR A 108 -4.92 3.57 -20.79
C TYR A 108 -5.46 2.86 -19.53
N GLN A 109 -6.14 1.72 -19.68
CA GLN A 109 -6.61 0.95 -18.53
C GLN A 109 -5.46 0.46 -17.64
N ILE A 110 -4.37 -0.05 -18.24
CA ILE A 110 -3.18 -0.46 -17.48
C ILE A 110 -2.59 0.73 -16.70
N THR A 111 -2.43 1.89 -17.34
CA THR A 111 -1.89 3.08 -16.66
C THR A 111 -2.80 3.56 -15.53
N LYS A 112 -4.12 3.42 -15.68
CA LYS A 112 -5.10 3.76 -14.66
C LYS A 112 -4.99 2.85 -13.44
N THR A 113 -4.72 1.56 -13.62
CA THR A 113 -4.50 0.61 -12.51
C THR A 113 -3.32 1.01 -11.63
N PHE A 114 -2.27 1.60 -12.21
CA PHE A 114 -1.08 2.05 -11.48
C PHE A 114 -1.11 3.53 -11.08
N ASP A 115 -2.20 4.25 -11.38
CA ASP A 115 -2.35 5.66 -11.02
C ASP A 115 -2.79 5.81 -9.56
N TYR A 116 -1.81 6.00 -8.68
CA TYR A 116 -2.04 6.22 -7.25
C TYR A 116 -2.53 7.64 -6.92
N LYS A 117 -2.64 8.56 -7.89
CA LYS A 117 -2.96 9.97 -7.61
C LYS A 117 -4.29 10.17 -6.88
N ASN A 118 -5.26 9.28 -7.10
CA ASN A 118 -6.57 9.34 -6.44
C ASN A 118 -6.49 9.05 -4.93
N ASN A 119 -5.49 8.29 -4.49
CA ASN A 119 -5.25 7.92 -3.10
C ASN A 119 -3.89 8.46 -2.62
N ALA A 120 -3.49 9.62 -3.13
CA ALA A 120 -2.20 10.23 -2.80
C ALA A 120 -2.14 10.73 -1.36
N GLY A 121 -1.01 10.50 -0.71
CA GLY A 121 -0.73 10.90 0.67
C GLY A 121 -0.47 9.68 1.55
N ALA A 122 0.65 9.70 2.29
CA ALA A 122 0.98 8.69 3.27
C ALA A 122 0.57 9.17 4.66
N VAL A 123 -0.25 8.39 5.37
CA VAL A 123 -0.57 8.67 6.78
C VAL A 123 0.59 8.19 7.64
N VAL A 124 1.11 9.07 8.49
CA VAL A 124 2.17 8.75 9.46
C VAL A 124 1.49 8.29 10.75
N LEU A 125 1.26 6.98 10.84
CA LEU A 125 0.63 6.35 12.01
C LEU A 125 1.63 6.24 13.18
N GLY A 126 1.09 6.15 14.40
CA GLY A 126 1.88 6.02 15.64
C GLY A 126 2.23 7.35 16.32
N LEU A 127 1.72 8.47 15.81
CA LEU A 127 1.85 9.79 16.45
C LEU A 127 0.57 10.16 17.20
N ASN A 128 0.69 11.06 18.20
CA ASN A 128 -0.45 11.57 18.98
C ASN A 128 -1.39 12.50 18.19
N LYS A 129 -1.02 12.87 16.96
CA LYS A 129 -1.81 13.72 16.08
C LYS A 129 -1.78 13.16 14.67
N LEU A 130 -2.82 13.48 13.90
CA LEU A 130 -2.90 13.11 12.49
C LEU A 130 -1.84 13.86 11.68
N VAL A 131 -0.93 13.12 11.06
CA VAL A 131 0.11 13.65 10.18
C VAL A 131 0.03 12.93 8.84
N LEU A 132 -0.04 13.70 7.75
CA LEU A 132 0.00 13.17 6.40
C LEU A 132 1.19 13.76 5.64
N LYS A 133 1.87 12.92 4.87
CA LYS A 133 2.96 13.30 3.98
C LYS A 133 2.48 13.18 2.53
N THR A 134 2.53 14.28 1.79
CA THR A 134 2.35 14.27 0.34
C THR A 134 3.70 14.31 -0.37
N HIS A 135 3.74 13.90 -1.64
CA HIS A 135 4.97 14.00 -2.44
C HIS A 135 5.35 15.46 -2.69
N GLY A 136 6.64 15.78 -2.67
CA GLY A 136 7.10 17.16 -2.95
C GLY A 136 6.78 17.63 -4.37
N SER A 137 6.56 16.70 -5.31
CA SER A 137 6.15 16.97 -6.68
C SER A 137 4.64 16.76 -6.90
N ALA A 138 3.83 16.81 -5.84
CA ALA A 138 2.39 16.55 -5.92
C ALA A 138 1.68 17.61 -6.78
N ASP A 139 0.84 17.15 -7.72
CA ASP A 139 -0.08 18.04 -8.43
C ASP A 139 -1.33 18.38 -7.59
N ALA A 140 -2.17 19.28 -8.11
CA ALA A 140 -3.39 19.72 -7.41
C ALA A 140 -4.32 18.56 -7.05
N LYS A 141 -4.38 17.52 -7.89
CA LYS A 141 -5.22 16.34 -7.66
C LYS A 141 -4.66 15.50 -6.50
N GLN A 142 -3.35 15.29 -6.48
CA GLN A 142 -2.69 14.59 -5.38
C GLN A 142 -2.85 15.33 -4.05
N PHE A 143 -2.69 16.66 -4.07
CA PHE A 143 -2.87 17.49 -2.88
C PHE A 143 -4.31 17.46 -2.36
N TYR A 144 -5.29 17.59 -3.25
CA TYR A 144 -6.71 17.41 -2.92
C TYR A 144 -7.00 16.04 -2.31
N SER A 145 -6.47 14.96 -2.90
CA SER A 145 -6.62 13.60 -2.36
C SER A 145 -6.04 13.47 -0.95
N THR A 146 -4.90 14.10 -0.66
CA THR A 146 -4.33 14.12 0.70
C THR A 146 -5.22 14.88 1.69
N ILE A 147 -5.77 16.03 1.30
CA ILE A 147 -6.71 16.79 2.15
C ILE A 147 -7.98 15.98 2.40
N ARG A 148 -8.55 15.35 1.37
CA ARG A 148 -9.71 14.47 1.51
C ARG A 148 -9.41 13.34 2.49
N LEU A 149 -8.25 12.68 2.37
CA LEU A 149 -7.85 11.62 3.30
C LEU A 149 -7.72 12.14 4.74
N ALA A 150 -7.18 13.35 4.93
CA ALA A 150 -7.12 13.98 6.24
C ALA A 150 -8.52 14.23 6.81
N HIS A 151 -9.43 14.78 6.01
CA HIS A 151 -10.82 15.01 6.38
C HIS A 151 -11.53 13.72 6.78
N GLU A 152 -11.45 12.66 5.96
CA GLU A 152 -12.04 11.35 6.27
C GLU A 152 -11.45 10.75 7.55
N SER A 153 -10.13 10.89 7.76
CA SER A 153 -9.46 10.38 8.97
C SER A 153 -9.92 11.11 10.23
N LEU A 154 -10.16 12.42 10.14
CA LEU A 154 -10.68 13.23 11.25
C LEU A 154 -12.15 12.91 11.53
N LEU A 155 -13.01 12.86 10.50
CA LEU A 155 -14.43 12.50 10.65
C LEU A 155 -14.61 11.13 11.31
N ASN A 156 -13.71 10.19 11.01
CA ASN A 156 -13.76 8.84 11.56
C ASN A 156 -13.01 8.66 12.88
N ASN A 157 -12.56 9.74 13.52
CA ASN A 157 -11.86 9.74 14.81
C ASN A 157 -10.67 8.75 14.83
N LEU A 158 -9.90 8.73 13.74
CA LEU A 158 -8.87 7.71 13.50
C LEU A 158 -7.88 7.59 14.66
N ILE A 159 -7.36 8.72 15.16
CA ILE A 159 -6.34 8.74 16.21
C ILE A 159 -6.90 8.13 17.51
N GLU A 160 -8.12 8.50 17.90
CA GLU A 160 -8.77 7.99 19.10
C GLU A 160 -8.99 6.47 19.05
N LYS A 161 -9.45 5.96 17.89
CA LYS A 161 -9.61 4.52 17.66
C LYS A 161 -8.29 3.78 17.73
N ILE A 162 -7.23 4.31 17.10
CA ILE A 162 -5.89 3.72 17.17
C ILE A 162 -5.36 3.73 18.61
N THR A 163 -5.50 4.84 19.34
CA THR A 163 -5.07 4.94 20.74
C THR A 163 -5.79 3.90 21.59
N LYS A 164 -7.12 3.76 21.43
CA LYS A 164 -7.91 2.76 22.16
C LYS A 164 -7.43 1.33 21.90
N GLU A 165 -7.18 0.97 20.64
CA GLU A 165 -6.65 -0.36 20.29
C GLU A 165 -5.22 -0.57 20.80
N CYS A 166 -4.33 0.42 20.69
CA CYS A 166 -2.97 0.27 21.19
C CYS A 166 -2.92 0.08 22.71
N SER A 167 -3.80 0.74 23.46
CA SER A 167 -3.91 0.57 24.91
C SER A 167 -4.28 -0.85 25.32
N THR A 168 -4.93 -1.65 24.47
CA THR A 168 -5.22 -3.06 24.79
C THR A 168 -4.01 -3.98 24.63
N PHE A 169 -2.97 -3.55 23.91
CA PHE A 169 -1.73 -4.33 23.72
C PHE A 169 -0.61 -3.94 24.71
N LEU A 170 -0.73 -2.79 25.38
CA LEU A 170 0.26 -2.27 26.32
C LEU A 170 -0.03 -2.62 27.79
N ASN A 171 -1.17 -3.25 28.05
CA ASN A 171 -1.56 -3.79 29.36
C ASN A 171 -1.39 -5.31 29.39
#